data_AF-A0A0U5FSD5-F1
#
_entry.id   AF-A0A0U5FSD5-F1
#
_cell.length_a   1.000
_cell.length_b   1.000
_cell.length_c   1.000
_cell.angle_alpha   90.00
_cell.angle_beta   90.00
_cell.angle_gamma   90.00
#
_symmetry.space_group_name_H-M   'P 1'
#
loop_
_entity.id
_entity.type
_entity.pdbx_description
1 polymer ?
#
loop_
_entity_poly.entity_id
_entity_poly.type
_entity_poly.pdbx_seq_one_letter_code
_entity_poly.pdbx_strand_id
1 'polypeptide(L)'
;MAIGAMVKVAPGHVSSALPQICACLRSALEIEELCNNAFTVWGVLVSSLHEEEVEPLLDQTLSIVIKHWDTFTQETRKLAHELVEHILGSHNELLRDIFGTMPSLASIPVLAKFEDKINEMKETMDVRSHFLAFSRRCLSENTTVVEQALTELVSYLSRHEEFVHRSVLSEQPDPAVAHLVRSLLDCTVKFNTTSESITLLTARCLGHVGCLDPNRVDSVKEKKEILVLSNFEKMEETFEFVLFFLQNVLVDAFLSASNTRAQGFLAYAMQNLLRFCSLNSAVTQRSRGVQSDEKYQRWLELPEAVRNTLTPFLTSKYTVTVGAVSSRFATEWKRRQRKVRIQRLQSHHQGAGYFDSFVSSSIRCLEPRGRGHSG
;
A
#
# COMPACT_ATOMS: atom_id res chain seq x y z
N MET A 1 0.08 -17.02 19.88
CA MET A 1 0.43 -18.43 20.20
C MET A 1 0.60 -19.29 18.95
N ALA A 2 -0.44 -19.57 18.14
CA ALA A 2 -0.32 -20.44 16.96
C ALA A 2 0.59 -19.88 15.84
N ILE A 3 0.47 -18.58 15.51
CA ILE A 3 1.32 -17.93 14.50
C ILE A 3 2.79 -17.97 14.91
N GLY A 4 3.11 -17.63 16.16
CA GLY A 4 4.49 -17.69 16.67
C GLY A 4 5.10 -19.09 16.64
N ALA A 5 4.31 -20.14 16.90
CA ALA A 5 4.77 -21.52 16.76
C ALA A 5 5.01 -21.90 15.29
N MET A 6 4.12 -21.49 14.39
CA MET A 6 4.27 -21.71 12.94
C MET A 6 5.55 -21.06 12.39
N VAL A 7 5.82 -19.82 12.80
CA VAL A 7 7.03 -19.08 12.40
C VAL A 7 8.31 -19.81 12.84
N LYS A 8 8.34 -20.32 14.07
CA LYS A 8 9.48 -21.09 14.58
C LYS A 8 9.69 -22.44 13.86
N VAL A 9 8.61 -23.08 13.40
CA VAL A 9 8.66 -24.43 12.83
C VAL A 9 8.92 -24.42 11.31
N ALA A 10 8.55 -23.36 10.60
CA ALA A 10 8.62 -23.32 9.14
C ALA A 10 9.10 -21.97 8.56
N PRO A 11 10.28 -21.45 8.94
CA PRO A 11 10.75 -20.12 8.56
C PRO A 11 10.77 -19.91 7.03
N GLY A 12 11.21 -20.90 6.25
CA GLY A 12 11.26 -20.81 4.78
C GLY A 12 9.89 -20.76 4.07
N HIS A 13 8.79 -21.09 4.76
CA HIS A 13 7.43 -20.98 4.21
C HIS A 13 6.72 -19.70 4.66
N VAL A 14 7.21 -19.05 5.72
CA VAL A 14 6.66 -17.80 6.27
C VAL A 14 6.79 -16.66 5.27
N SER A 15 7.89 -16.62 4.50
CA SER A 15 8.19 -15.56 3.55
C SER A 15 7.08 -15.30 2.52
N SER A 16 6.36 -16.35 2.09
CA SER A 16 5.25 -16.21 1.13
C SER A 16 3.97 -15.62 1.73
N ALA A 17 3.80 -15.76 3.05
CA ALA A 17 2.67 -15.24 3.82
C ALA A 17 3.05 -14.02 4.67
N LEU A 18 4.27 -13.50 4.51
CA LEU A 18 4.85 -12.48 5.37
C LEU A 18 4.01 -11.20 5.40
N PRO A 19 3.53 -10.64 4.26
CA PRO A 19 2.65 -9.46 4.28
C PRO A 19 1.37 -9.69 5.10
N GLN A 20 0.74 -10.86 4.98
CA GLN A 20 -0.50 -11.19 5.68
C GLN A 20 -0.27 -11.37 7.18
N ILE A 21 0.84 -12.02 7.56
CA ILE A 21 1.23 -12.17 8.96
C ILE A 21 1.51 -10.78 9.56
N CYS A 22 2.24 -9.92 8.84
CA CYS A 22 2.54 -8.56 9.28
C CYS A 22 1.27 -7.73 9.44
N ALA A 23 0.33 -7.80 8.49
CA ALA A 23 -0.96 -7.13 8.60
C ALA A 23 -1.78 -7.64 9.80
N CYS A 24 -1.84 -8.96 10.02
CA CYS A 24 -2.56 -9.55 11.14
C CYS A 24 -1.97 -9.14 12.50
N LEU A 25 -0.64 -9.19 12.65
CA LEU A 25 0.03 -8.79 13.87
C LEU A 25 -0.15 -7.29 14.15
N ARG A 26 -0.11 -6.44 13.12
CA ARG A 26 -0.42 -5.00 13.26
C ARG A 26 -1.83 -4.77 13.79
N SER A 27 -2.84 -5.42 13.20
CA SER A 27 -4.21 -5.29 13.71
C SER A 27 -4.33 -5.77 15.16
N ALA A 28 -3.58 -6.79 15.55
CA ALA A 28 -3.55 -7.26 16.94
C ALA A 28 -2.80 -6.32 17.89
N LEU A 29 -1.81 -5.55 17.42
CA LEU A 29 -1.09 -4.55 18.22
C LEU A 29 -1.98 -3.37 18.64
N GLU A 30 -3.00 -3.04 17.84
CA GLU A 30 -3.99 -2.00 18.16
C GLU A 30 -5.03 -2.46 19.21
N ILE A 31 -5.07 -3.76 19.54
CA ILE A 31 -5.96 -4.31 20.57
C ILE A 31 -5.15 -4.46 21.86
N GLU A 32 -5.47 -3.66 22.89
CA GLU A 32 -4.73 -3.57 24.15
C GLU A 32 -4.43 -4.95 24.78
N GLU A 33 -5.44 -5.82 24.83
CA GLU A 33 -5.34 -7.19 25.39
C GLU A 33 -4.39 -8.11 24.61
N LEU A 34 -4.21 -7.86 23.32
CA LEU A 34 -3.38 -8.66 22.42
C LEU A 34 -2.00 -8.04 22.18
N CYS A 35 -1.81 -6.76 22.49
CA CYS A 35 -0.64 -5.97 22.13
C CYS A 35 0.68 -6.66 22.53
N ASN A 36 0.83 -7.04 23.80
CA ASN A 36 2.04 -7.69 24.31
C ASN A 36 2.32 -9.05 23.63
N ASN A 37 1.26 -9.84 23.43
CA ASN A 37 1.36 -11.14 22.76
C ASN A 37 1.69 -11.00 21.26
N ALA A 38 1.07 -10.01 20.60
CA ALA A 38 1.31 -9.70 19.19
C ALA A 38 2.76 -9.25 18.98
N PHE A 39 3.27 -8.36 19.84
CA PHE A 39 4.65 -7.91 19.77
C PHE A 39 5.66 -9.03 20.05
N THR A 40 5.35 -9.94 20.97
CA THR A 40 6.19 -11.12 21.22
C THR A 40 6.29 -12.00 19.96
N VAL A 41 5.18 -12.21 19.25
CA VAL A 41 5.19 -12.95 17.97
C VAL A 41 5.91 -12.15 16.88
N TRP A 42 5.77 -10.82 16.87
CA TRP A 42 6.49 -9.94 15.95
C TRP A 42 8.01 -10.07 16.12
N GLY A 43 8.53 -10.04 17.35
CA GLY A 43 9.95 -10.21 17.61
C GLY A 43 10.47 -11.57 17.14
N VAL A 44 9.72 -12.65 17.40
CA VAL A 44 10.07 -13.99 16.88
C VAL A 44 10.10 -14.01 15.36
N LEU A 45 9.16 -13.33 14.69
CA LEU A 45 9.11 -13.20 13.24
C LEU A 45 10.37 -12.51 12.71
N VAL A 46 10.63 -11.29 13.16
CA VAL A 46 11.77 -10.50 12.68
C VAL A 46 13.11 -11.21 12.92
N SER A 47 13.31 -11.80 14.11
CA SER A 47 14.55 -12.55 14.41
C SER A 47 14.70 -13.86 13.65
N SER A 48 13.68 -14.33 12.93
CA SER A 48 13.71 -15.59 12.17
C SER A 48 13.90 -15.41 10.65
N LEU A 49 13.83 -14.17 10.17
CA LEU A 49 13.89 -13.84 8.75
C LEU A 49 15.34 -13.63 8.30
N HIS A 50 15.57 -13.81 6.99
CA HIS A 50 16.84 -13.45 6.36
C HIS A 50 16.96 -11.94 6.16
N GLU A 51 18.19 -11.45 6.00
CA GLU A 51 18.51 -10.01 5.91
C GLU A 51 17.67 -9.25 4.87
N GLU A 52 17.53 -9.82 3.66
CA GLU A 52 16.70 -9.27 2.57
C GLU A 52 15.21 -9.11 2.93
N GLU A 53 14.70 -9.97 3.83
CA GLU A 53 13.31 -9.98 4.26
C GLU A 53 13.08 -9.11 5.50
N VAL A 54 14.14 -8.85 6.27
CA VAL A 54 14.13 -7.97 7.44
C VAL A 54 14.18 -6.51 7.03
N GLU A 55 14.98 -6.15 6.02
CA GLU A 55 15.14 -4.76 5.54
C GLU A 55 13.84 -3.94 5.49
N PRO A 56 12.77 -4.39 4.78
CA PRO A 56 11.53 -3.62 4.67
C PRO A 56 10.75 -3.50 5.98
N LEU A 57 11.04 -4.34 6.97
CA LEU A 57 10.35 -4.37 8.27
C LEU A 57 11.04 -3.52 9.34
N LEU A 58 12.23 -2.97 9.08
CA LEU A 58 13.01 -2.30 10.12
C LEU A 58 12.41 -0.99 10.59
N ASP A 59 12.11 -0.07 9.67
CA ASP A 59 11.43 1.20 10.01
C ASP A 59 10.07 0.93 10.69
N GLN A 60 9.34 -0.05 10.18
CA GLN A 60 8.09 -0.52 10.79
C GLN A 60 8.29 -1.04 12.22
N THR A 61 9.29 -1.88 12.45
CA THR A 61 9.54 -2.49 13.76
C THR A 61 9.91 -1.44 14.79
N LEU A 62 10.81 -0.52 14.43
CA LEU A 62 11.20 0.58 15.32
C LEU A 62 10.03 1.52 15.60
N SER A 63 9.21 1.85 14.58
CA SER A 63 8.02 2.68 14.75
C SER A 63 6.97 2.03 15.65
N ILE A 64 6.78 0.70 15.57
CA ILE A 64 5.91 -0.07 16.48
C ILE A 64 6.42 0.01 17.91
N VAL A 65 7.73 -0.16 18.12
CA VAL A 65 8.34 -0.07 19.46
C VAL A 65 8.08 1.30 20.07
N ILE A 66 8.27 2.38 19.31
CA ILE A 66 8.04 3.75 19.78
C ILE A 66 6.57 3.97 20.13
N LYS A 67 5.64 3.62 19.22
CA LYS A 67 4.20 3.86 19.41
C LYS A 67 3.64 3.15 20.64
N HIS A 68 4.04 1.90 20.87
CA HIS A 68 3.42 1.04 21.89
C HIS A 68 4.24 0.90 23.18
N TRP A 69 5.37 1.60 23.30
CA TRP A 69 6.28 1.45 24.45
C TRP A 69 5.58 1.58 25.81
N ASP A 70 4.72 2.60 25.94
CA ASP A 70 4.02 2.89 27.20
C ASP A 70 2.95 1.83 27.54
N THR A 71 2.40 1.16 26.52
CA THR A 71 1.41 0.07 26.67
C THR A 71 2.06 -1.29 26.95
N PHE A 72 3.35 -1.44 26.68
CA PHE A 72 4.05 -2.69 26.91
C PHE A 72 4.27 -2.99 28.39
N THR A 73 4.12 -4.27 28.74
CA THR A 73 4.56 -4.83 30.02
C THR A 73 6.09 -4.78 30.13
N GLN A 74 6.60 -4.92 31.35
CA GLN A 74 8.03 -4.94 31.59
C GLN A 74 8.77 -6.05 30.81
N GLU A 75 8.14 -7.23 30.68
CA GLU A 75 8.69 -8.34 29.91
C GLU A 75 8.74 -8.01 28.41
N THR A 76 7.68 -7.42 27.87
CA THR A 76 7.61 -7.03 26.46
C THR A 76 8.57 -5.87 26.14
N ARG A 77 8.77 -4.91 27.05
CA ARG A 77 9.80 -3.86 26.90
C ARG A 77 11.21 -4.43 26.85
N LYS A 78 11.49 -5.44 27.67
CA LYS A 78 12.78 -6.15 27.64
C LYS A 78 12.98 -6.84 26.28
N LEU A 79 11.95 -7.54 25.78
CA LEU A 79 11.98 -8.17 24.46
C LEU A 79 12.14 -7.13 23.34
N ALA A 80 11.48 -5.97 23.44
CA ALA A 80 11.63 -4.88 22.48
C ALA A 80 13.06 -4.33 22.46
N HIS A 81 13.67 -4.13 23.63
CA HIS A 81 15.06 -3.72 23.73
C HIS A 81 16.00 -4.77 23.09
N GLU A 82 15.84 -6.05 23.41
CA GLU A 82 16.63 -7.15 22.82
C GLU A 82 16.46 -7.22 21.29
N LEU A 83 15.25 -6.98 20.79
CA LEU A 83 14.98 -6.95 19.35
C LEU A 83 15.68 -5.77 18.67
N VAL A 84 15.62 -4.56 19.25
CA VAL A 84 16.33 -3.39 18.74
C VAL A 84 17.85 -3.62 18.75
N GLU A 85 18.37 -4.25 19.81
CA GLU A 85 19.77 -4.64 19.91
C GLU A 85 20.18 -5.62 18.80
N HIS A 86 19.34 -6.63 18.55
CA HIS A 86 19.57 -7.60 17.51
C HIS A 86 19.58 -6.94 16.12
N ILE A 87 18.60 -6.10 15.81
CA ILE A 87 18.50 -5.38 14.54
C ILE A 87 19.74 -4.50 14.31
N LEU A 88 20.12 -3.70 15.31
CA LEU A 88 21.21 -2.75 15.18
C LEU A 88 22.60 -3.39 15.30
N GLY A 89 22.69 -4.61 15.84
CA GLY A 89 23.93 -5.36 16.01
C GLY A 89 24.23 -6.32 14.85
N SER A 90 23.20 -7.00 14.33
CA SER A 90 23.36 -8.11 13.38
C SER A 90 23.43 -7.70 11.91
N HIS A 91 23.01 -6.47 11.56
CA HIS A 91 22.78 -6.05 10.17
C HIS A 91 23.62 -4.84 9.73
N ASN A 92 24.87 -4.71 10.19
CA ASN A 92 25.64 -3.47 9.99
C ASN A 92 25.81 -3.01 8.52
N GLU A 93 25.81 -3.91 7.53
CA GLU A 93 25.85 -3.54 6.11
C GLU A 93 24.51 -2.97 5.66
N LEU A 94 23.42 -3.71 5.88
CA LEU A 94 22.06 -3.25 5.60
C LEU A 94 21.75 -1.92 6.30
N LEU A 95 22.16 -1.73 7.55
CA LEU A 95 21.95 -0.48 8.30
C LEU A 95 22.58 0.73 7.58
N ARG A 96 23.70 0.56 6.86
CA ARG A 96 24.31 1.67 6.09
C ARG A 96 23.46 2.12 4.92
N ASP A 97 22.57 1.28 4.40
CA ASP A 97 21.74 1.63 3.26
C ASP A 97 20.40 2.24 3.68
N ILE A 98 19.92 1.94 4.90
CA ILE A 98 18.58 2.34 5.35
C ILE A 98 18.56 3.29 6.57
N PHE A 99 19.71 3.61 7.19
CA PHE A 99 19.76 4.44 8.40
C PHE A 99 19.03 5.78 8.22
N GLY A 100 19.06 6.35 7.00
CA GLY A 100 18.39 7.62 6.71
C GLY A 100 16.89 7.58 6.98
N THR A 101 16.24 6.44 6.82
CA THR A 101 14.79 6.27 7.06
C THR A 101 14.45 5.73 8.45
N MET A 102 15.41 5.49 9.33
CA MET A 102 15.10 5.01 10.68
C MET A 102 14.39 6.07 11.51
N PRO A 103 13.41 5.72 12.34
CA PRO A 103 12.82 6.65 13.31
C PRO A 103 13.82 7.01 14.41
N SER A 104 13.58 8.13 15.08
CA SER A 104 14.30 8.48 16.32
C SER A 104 13.74 7.70 17.50
N LEU A 105 14.62 7.14 18.31
CA LEU A 105 14.33 6.43 19.56
C LEU A 105 14.44 7.34 20.79
N ALA A 106 14.65 8.65 20.60
CA ALA A 106 14.91 9.60 21.69
C ALA A 106 13.80 9.72 22.73
N SER A 107 12.57 9.31 22.40
CA SER A 107 11.44 9.28 23.35
C SER A 107 11.58 8.20 24.43
N ILE A 108 12.46 7.22 24.25
CA ILE A 108 12.63 6.08 25.16
C ILE A 108 14.03 6.10 25.77
N PRO A 109 14.19 6.55 27.03
CA PRO A 109 15.51 6.72 27.66
C PRO A 109 16.38 5.47 27.69
N VAL A 110 15.76 4.29 27.83
CA VAL A 110 16.50 3.00 27.87
C VAL A 110 17.11 2.64 26.51
N LEU A 111 16.61 3.24 25.42
CA LEU A 111 17.14 3.04 24.06
C LEU A 111 18.14 4.13 23.66
N ALA A 112 18.56 5.03 24.57
CA ALA A 112 19.47 6.14 24.26
C ALA A 112 20.78 5.69 23.57
N LYS A 113 21.36 4.57 24.02
CA LYS A 113 22.58 4.00 23.39
C LYS A 113 22.41 3.69 21.91
N PHE A 114 21.20 3.31 21.51
CA PHE A 114 20.85 2.99 20.12
C PHE A 114 20.54 4.26 19.32
N GLU A 115 19.88 5.23 19.96
CA GLU A 115 19.63 6.55 19.39
C GLU A 115 20.95 7.25 19.04
N ASP A 116 21.94 7.21 19.93
CA ASP A 116 23.26 7.80 19.69
C ASP A 116 23.91 7.19 18.43
N LYS A 117 23.87 5.86 18.28
CA LYS A 117 24.38 5.16 17.09
C LYS A 117 23.63 5.57 15.82
N ILE A 118 22.30 5.73 15.88
CA ILE A 118 21.49 6.18 14.74
C ILE A 118 21.85 7.63 14.36
N ASN A 119 22.02 8.50 15.36
CA ASN A 119 22.34 9.91 15.16
C ASN A 119 23.75 10.10 14.59
N GLU A 120 24.76 9.36 15.07
CA GLU A 120 26.11 9.38 14.50
C GLU A 120 26.10 9.09 12.98
N MET A 121 25.26 8.14 12.54
CA MET A 121 25.11 7.86 11.11
C MET A 121 24.37 9.00 10.39
N LYS A 122 23.28 9.51 10.97
CA LYS A 122 22.46 10.59 10.41
C LYS A 122 23.15 11.96 10.36
N GLU A 123 24.14 12.21 11.19
CA GLU A 123 24.97 13.43 11.16
C GLU A 123 25.76 13.56 9.85
N THR A 124 26.01 12.45 9.15
CA THR A 124 26.66 12.47 7.83
C THR A 124 25.74 12.93 6.70
N MET A 125 24.42 13.03 6.94
CA MET A 125 23.43 13.42 5.95
C MET A 125 23.21 14.94 5.95
N ASP A 126 23.08 15.51 4.75
CA ASP A 126 22.66 16.89 4.59
C ASP A 126 21.14 17.05 4.73
N VAL A 127 20.68 18.30 4.91
CA VAL A 127 19.25 18.62 5.14
C VAL A 127 18.35 18.12 4.00
N ARG A 128 18.83 18.12 2.74
CA ARG A 128 18.06 17.59 1.60
C ARG A 128 17.82 16.10 1.74
N SER A 129 18.86 15.34 2.08
CA SER A 129 18.75 13.89 2.27
C SER A 129 17.79 13.54 3.40
N HIS A 130 17.77 14.32 4.48
CA HIS A 130 16.78 14.18 5.56
C HIS A 130 15.34 14.40 5.06
N PHE A 131 15.08 15.46 4.29
CA PHE A 131 13.75 15.69 3.73
C PHE A 131 13.29 14.61 2.75
N LEU A 132 14.19 14.07 1.92
CA LEU A 132 13.89 12.94 1.05
C LEU A 132 13.58 11.67 1.86
N ALA A 133 14.33 11.42 2.94
CA ALA A 133 14.04 10.30 3.83
C ALA A 133 12.67 10.45 4.52
N PHE A 134 12.34 11.63 5.04
CA PHE A 134 11.00 11.91 5.58
C PHE A 134 9.91 11.73 4.54
N SER A 135 10.14 12.20 3.30
CA SER A 135 9.20 12.00 2.20
C SER A 135 8.92 10.52 1.95
N ARG A 136 9.98 9.69 1.88
CA ARG A 136 9.86 8.23 1.70
C ARG A 136 9.04 7.59 2.81
N ARG A 137 9.28 7.97 4.07
CA ARG A 137 8.53 7.44 5.23
C ARG A 137 7.07 7.90 5.23
N CYS A 138 6.79 9.15 4.85
CA CYS A 138 5.43 9.68 4.74
C CYS A 138 4.59 8.94 3.67
N LEU A 139 5.23 8.45 2.61
CA LEU A 139 4.59 7.66 1.56
C LEU A 139 4.35 6.19 1.94
N SER A 140 4.81 5.75 3.12
CA SER A 140 4.62 4.38 3.60
C SER A 140 3.14 3.98 3.65
N GLU A 141 2.88 2.70 3.43
CA GLU A 141 1.55 2.10 3.66
C GLU A 141 1.29 1.81 5.14
N ASN A 142 2.32 1.87 5.97
CA ASN A 142 2.18 1.65 7.40
C ASN A 142 1.84 2.96 8.13
N THR A 143 0.60 3.05 8.62
CA THR A 143 0.10 4.18 9.43
C THR A 143 1.03 4.55 10.57
N THR A 144 1.58 3.57 11.29
CA THR A 144 2.49 3.80 12.44
C THR A 144 3.80 4.46 12.00
N VAL A 145 4.33 4.06 10.83
CA VAL A 145 5.53 4.68 10.25
C VAL A 145 5.25 6.11 9.82
N VAL A 146 4.11 6.34 9.15
CA VAL A 146 3.71 7.68 8.69
C VAL A 146 3.51 8.64 9.86
N GLU A 147 2.79 8.20 10.90
CA GLU A 147 2.54 9.00 12.10
C GLU A 147 3.84 9.35 12.84
N GLN A 148 4.75 8.39 12.99
CA GLN A 148 6.06 8.61 13.59
C GLN A 148 6.91 9.58 12.75
N ALA A 149 6.95 9.40 11.42
CA ALA A 149 7.69 10.27 10.52
C ALA A 149 7.19 11.71 10.57
N LEU A 150 5.86 11.92 10.58
CA LEU A 150 5.29 13.25 10.68
C LEU A 150 5.57 13.91 12.04
N THR A 151 5.53 13.14 13.13
CA THR A 151 5.85 13.65 14.48
C THR A 151 7.29 14.17 14.55
N GLU A 152 8.23 13.41 14.01
CA GLU A 152 9.63 13.82 13.90
C GLU A 152 9.80 15.01 12.96
N LEU A 153 9.11 14.99 11.81
CA LEU A 153 9.20 16.03 10.78
C LEU A 153 8.72 17.40 11.28
N VAL A 154 7.67 17.47 12.11
CA VAL A 154 7.23 18.74 12.73
C VAL A 154 8.40 19.40 13.48
N SER A 155 9.09 18.62 14.31
CA SER A 155 10.22 19.11 15.08
C SER A 155 11.43 19.44 14.20
N TYR A 156 11.63 18.70 13.12
CA TYR A 156 12.75 18.89 12.21
C TYR A 156 12.57 20.12 11.31
N LEU A 157 11.35 20.37 10.81
CA LEU A 157 10.99 21.55 10.02
C LEU A 157 11.21 22.83 10.83
N SER A 158 10.75 22.87 12.08
CA SER A 158 10.93 24.04 12.95
C SER A 158 12.41 24.39 13.21
N ARG A 159 13.31 23.39 13.21
CA ARG A 159 14.76 23.63 13.35
C ARG A 159 15.44 24.10 12.06
N HIS A 160 14.84 23.85 10.91
CA HIS A 160 15.44 24.10 9.59
C HIS A 160 14.58 25.05 8.73
N GLU A 161 13.84 25.97 9.37
CA GLU A 161 12.99 26.95 8.69
C GLU A 161 13.76 27.80 7.68
N GLU A 162 15.02 28.14 7.96
CA GLU A 162 15.87 28.90 7.04
C GLU A 162 16.04 28.19 5.69
N PHE A 163 16.30 26.87 5.71
CA PHE A 163 16.46 26.08 4.50
C PHE A 163 15.15 26.03 3.69
N VAL A 164 14.04 25.84 4.38
CA VAL A 164 12.69 25.79 3.76
C VAL A 164 12.32 27.14 3.16
N HIS A 165 12.45 28.23 3.91
CA HIS A 165 12.13 29.57 3.44
C HIS A 165 13.02 30.01 2.27
N ARG A 166 14.32 29.66 2.31
CA ARG A 166 15.22 29.91 1.18
C ARG A 166 14.77 29.17 -0.08
N SER A 167 14.32 27.92 0.08
CA SER A 167 13.76 27.12 -1.03
C SER A 167 12.48 27.76 -1.59
N VAL A 168 11.56 28.17 -0.72
CA VAL A 168 10.28 28.81 -1.10
C VAL A 168 10.49 30.12 -1.86
N LEU A 169 11.44 30.95 -1.43
CA LEU A 169 11.74 32.25 -2.03
C LEU A 169 12.59 32.15 -3.31
N SER A 170 13.22 31.00 -3.54
CA SER A 170 14.04 30.76 -4.72
C SER A 170 13.21 30.75 -6.00
N GLU A 171 13.83 31.18 -7.11
CA GLU A 171 13.23 31.07 -8.45
C GLU A 171 12.94 29.60 -8.81
N GLN A 172 13.85 28.70 -8.44
CA GLN A 172 13.65 27.25 -8.48
C GLN A 172 13.67 26.70 -7.06
N PRO A 173 12.55 26.18 -6.53
CA PRO A 173 12.53 25.58 -5.22
C PRO A 173 13.37 24.31 -5.21
N ASP A 174 13.95 24.02 -4.05
CA ASP A 174 14.73 22.82 -3.84
C ASP A 174 13.85 21.57 -4.09
N PRO A 175 14.27 20.64 -4.96
CA PRO A 175 13.49 19.45 -5.29
C PRO A 175 13.11 18.62 -4.05
N ALA A 176 13.94 18.61 -3.00
CA ALA A 176 13.63 17.89 -1.76
C ALA A 176 12.41 18.49 -1.04
N VAL A 177 12.29 19.83 -1.02
CA VAL A 177 11.13 20.53 -0.43
C VAL A 177 9.89 20.29 -1.27
N ALA A 178 10.00 20.37 -2.60
CA ALA A 178 8.89 20.08 -3.50
C ALA A 178 8.37 18.65 -3.33
N HIS A 179 9.27 17.67 -3.27
CA HIS A 179 8.94 16.26 -3.05
C HIS A 179 8.29 16.04 -1.66
N LEU A 180 8.80 16.71 -0.63
CA LEU A 180 8.24 16.64 0.71
C LEU A 180 6.79 17.16 0.75
N VAL A 181 6.55 18.33 0.16
CA VAL A 181 5.22 18.92 0.08
C VAL A 181 4.27 18.01 -0.67
N ARG A 182 4.72 17.43 -1.78
CA ARG A 182 3.91 16.50 -2.53
C ARG A 182 3.53 15.27 -1.71
N SER A 183 4.48 14.74 -0.95
CA SER A 183 4.28 13.61 -0.03
C SER A 183 3.29 13.95 1.08
N LEU A 184 3.37 15.15 1.67
CA LEU A 184 2.42 15.64 2.69
C LEU A 184 1.01 15.81 2.11
N LEU A 185 0.87 16.33 0.89
CA LEU A 185 -0.42 16.41 0.21
C LEU A 185 -1.01 15.02 -0.07
N ASP A 186 -0.17 14.04 -0.45
CA ASP A 186 -0.60 12.65 -0.59
C ASP A 186 -1.05 12.05 0.74
N CYS A 187 -0.34 12.30 1.86
CA CYS A 187 -0.78 11.87 3.19
C CYS A 187 -2.14 12.46 3.55
N THR A 188 -2.35 13.74 3.27
CA THR A 188 -3.63 14.43 3.54
C THR A 188 -4.78 13.73 2.82
N VAL A 189 -4.61 13.40 1.53
CA VAL A 189 -5.64 12.71 0.76
C VAL A 189 -5.82 11.26 1.23
N LYS A 190 -4.73 10.55 1.50
CA LYS A 190 -4.73 9.13 1.88
C LYS A 190 -5.38 8.86 3.24
N PHE A 191 -5.17 9.75 4.21
CA PHE A 191 -5.56 9.52 5.60
C PHE A 191 -6.70 10.42 6.11
N ASN A 192 -7.29 11.27 5.26
CA ASN A 192 -8.36 12.21 5.63
C ASN A 192 -9.54 11.59 6.40
N THR A 193 -9.90 10.33 6.12
CA THR A 193 -11.01 9.62 6.78
C THR A 193 -10.54 8.54 7.74
N THR A 194 -9.25 8.24 7.78
CA THR A 194 -8.71 7.05 8.47
C THR A 194 -7.93 7.41 9.74
N SER A 195 -7.27 8.57 9.78
CA SER A 195 -6.52 9.00 10.97
C SER A 195 -6.56 10.52 11.14
N GLU A 196 -7.22 10.96 12.21
CA GLU A 196 -7.24 12.37 12.61
C GLU A 196 -5.85 12.86 13.04
N SER A 197 -5.09 12.02 13.76
CA SER A 197 -3.73 12.33 14.22
C SER A 197 -2.79 12.64 13.05
N ILE A 198 -2.77 11.76 12.03
CA ILE A 198 -1.96 11.98 10.82
C ILE A 198 -2.40 13.24 10.09
N THR A 199 -3.71 13.48 9.98
CA THR A 199 -4.25 14.67 9.32
C THR A 199 -3.78 15.95 10.02
N LEU A 200 -3.84 15.97 11.36
CA LEU A 200 -3.38 17.11 12.17
C LEU A 200 -1.86 17.33 12.03
N LEU A 201 -1.05 16.27 12.14
CA LEU A 201 0.40 16.37 12.01
C LEU A 201 0.80 16.83 10.60
N THR A 202 0.14 16.31 9.56
CA THR A 202 0.37 16.71 8.17
C THR A 202 0.05 18.19 7.99
N ALA A 203 -1.07 18.67 8.54
CA ALA A 203 -1.44 20.09 8.50
C ALA A 203 -0.40 20.96 9.23
N ARG A 204 0.14 20.51 10.37
CA ARG A 204 1.24 21.21 11.06
C ARG A 204 2.51 21.27 10.22
N CYS A 205 2.91 20.17 9.59
CA CYS A 205 4.05 20.14 8.69
C CYS A 205 3.87 21.13 7.52
N LEU A 206 2.71 21.12 6.87
CA LEU A 206 2.39 22.09 5.79
C LEU A 206 2.40 23.54 6.31
N GLY A 207 1.94 23.77 7.54
CA GLY A 207 2.02 25.07 8.20
C GLY A 207 3.45 25.56 8.39
N HIS A 208 4.38 24.69 8.80
CA HIS A 208 5.81 25.03 8.90
C HIS A 208 6.47 25.24 7.53
N VAL A 209 6.02 24.54 6.49
CA VAL A 209 6.52 24.79 5.13
C VAL A 209 6.09 26.16 4.61
N GLY A 210 4.87 26.58 4.96
CA GLY A 210 4.31 27.87 4.57
C GLY A 210 3.80 27.90 3.13
N CYS A 211 3.67 29.11 2.58
CA CYS A 211 3.09 29.33 1.26
C CYS A 211 4.12 29.10 0.15
N LEU A 212 4.00 27.96 -0.55
CA LEU A 212 4.74 27.70 -1.79
C LEU A 212 3.95 28.16 -3.00
N ASP A 213 4.63 28.71 -4.00
CA ASP A 213 4.04 29.01 -5.31
C ASP A 213 3.74 27.70 -6.05
N PRO A 214 2.46 27.34 -6.29
CA PRO A 214 2.11 26.10 -6.97
C PRO A 214 2.70 26.00 -8.36
N ASN A 215 2.93 27.14 -9.04
CA ASN A 215 3.54 27.16 -10.38
C ASN A 215 5.02 26.76 -10.36
N ARG A 216 5.65 26.75 -9.18
CA ARG A 216 7.07 26.41 -9.00
C ARG A 216 7.29 25.02 -8.41
N VAL A 217 6.28 24.48 -7.74
CA VAL A 217 6.32 23.18 -7.05
C VAL A 217 5.60 22.10 -7.85
N ASP A 218 5.28 22.36 -9.12
CA ASP A 218 4.41 21.54 -9.96
C ASP A 218 5.00 20.16 -10.27
N SER A 219 4.95 19.26 -9.28
CA SER A 219 5.07 17.83 -9.49
C SER A 219 3.71 17.37 -9.97
N VAL A 220 3.46 17.51 -11.27
CA VAL A 220 2.28 16.94 -11.93
C VAL A 220 2.18 15.49 -11.45
N LYS A 221 1.09 15.16 -10.75
CA LYS A 221 0.81 13.76 -10.41
C LYS A 221 0.73 13.04 -11.75
N GLU A 222 1.71 12.19 -12.04
CA GLU A 222 1.65 11.32 -13.21
C GLU A 222 0.38 10.51 -13.07
N LYS A 223 -0.65 10.93 -13.81
CA LYS A 223 -1.82 10.13 -13.99
C LYS A 223 -1.34 9.00 -14.87
N LYS A 224 -1.10 7.83 -14.28
CA LYS A 224 -0.77 6.60 -15.00
C LYS A 224 -1.96 6.26 -15.90
N GLU A 225 -2.02 6.87 -17.06
CA GLU A 225 -2.94 6.51 -18.13
C GLU A 225 -2.30 5.35 -18.87
N ILE A 226 -2.95 4.18 -18.82
CA ILE A 226 -2.47 3.06 -19.63
C ILE A 226 -2.77 3.37 -21.08
N LEU A 227 -1.70 3.54 -21.85
CA LEU A 227 -1.77 3.57 -23.30
C LEU A 227 -1.64 2.14 -23.83
N VAL A 228 -2.76 1.58 -24.28
CA VAL A 228 -2.78 0.30 -24.98
C VAL A 228 -2.51 0.55 -26.46
N LEU A 229 -1.28 0.29 -26.90
CA LEU A 229 -0.78 0.58 -28.25
C LEU A 229 -0.93 -0.61 -29.20
N SER A 230 -0.78 -1.84 -28.68
CA SER A 230 -0.78 -3.07 -29.47
C SER A 230 -2.09 -3.85 -29.32
N ASN A 231 -3.14 -3.24 -28.76
CA ASN A 231 -4.44 -3.87 -28.52
C ASN A 231 -4.34 -5.24 -27.84
N PHE A 232 -3.42 -5.37 -26.86
CA PHE A 232 -3.17 -6.60 -26.11
C PHE A 232 -2.57 -7.76 -26.93
N GLU A 233 -2.00 -7.48 -28.11
CA GLU A 233 -1.24 -8.48 -28.88
C GLU A 233 0.10 -8.83 -28.19
N LYS A 234 0.67 -7.88 -27.44
CA LYS A 234 1.89 -8.08 -26.66
C LYS A 234 1.57 -8.54 -25.24
N MET A 235 2.24 -9.60 -24.80
CA MET A 235 2.05 -10.15 -23.45
C MET A 235 2.44 -9.14 -22.37
N GLU A 236 3.51 -8.36 -22.58
CA GLU A 236 3.97 -7.36 -21.60
C GLU A 236 2.95 -6.24 -21.39
N GLU A 237 2.42 -5.68 -22.48
CA GLU A 237 1.33 -4.69 -22.43
C GLU A 237 0.08 -5.25 -21.73
N THR A 238 -0.24 -6.51 -21.99
CA THR A 238 -1.37 -7.18 -21.34
C THR A 238 -1.12 -7.38 -19.85
N PHE A 239 0.09 -7.75 -19.47
CA PHE A 239 0.47 -7.95 -18.07
C PHE A 239 0.40 -6.64 -17.28
N GLU A 240 0.95 -5.55 -17.80
CA GLU A 240 0.87 -4.22 -17.20
C GLU A 240 -0.58 -3.75 -17.03
N PHE A 241 -1.41 -3.95 -18.07
CA PHE A 241 -2.83 -3.63 -17.99
C PHE A 241 -3.56 -4.44 -16.92
N VAL A 242 -3.27 -5.74 -16.81
CA VAL A 242 -3.90 -6.60 -15.81
C VAL A 242 -3.52 -6.16 -14.40
N LEU A 243 -2.26 -5.82 -14.13
CA LEU A 243 -1.83 -5.34 -12.82
C LEU A 243 -2.54 -4.05 -12.43
N PHE A 244 -2.60 -3.08 -13.34
CA PHE A 244 -3.33 -1.84 -13.10
C PHE A 244 -4.83 -2.07 -12.90
N PHE A 245 -5.45 -2.94 -13.71
CA PHE A 245 -6.87 -3.22 -13.62
C PHE A 245 -7.22 -3.95 -12.31
N LEU A 246 -6.35 -4.86 -11.86
CA LEU A 246 -6.46 -5.49 -10.55
C LEU A 246 -6.39 -4.44 -9.43
N GLN A 247 -5.37 -3.58 -9.48
CA GLN A 247 -5.10 -2.55 -8.47
C GLN A 247 -6.19 -1.48 -8.38
N ASN A 248 -6.56 -0.86 -9.50
CA ASN A 248 -7.35 0.37 -9.51
C ASN A 248 -8.85 0.15 -9.77
N VAL A 249 -9.27 -1.08 -10.09
CA VAL A 249 -10.67 -1.37 -10.43
C VAL A 249 -11.18 -2.62 -9.71
N LEU A 250 -10.55 -3.78 -9.91
CA LEU A 250 -11.14 -5.04 -9.44
C LEU A 250 -11.11 -5.19 -7.92
N VAL A 251 -10.02 -4.80 -7.25
CA VAL A 251 -9.94 -4.87 -5.79
C VAL A 251 -10.99 -3.95 -5.16
N ASP A 252 -11.08 -2.69 -5.60
CA ASP A 252 -12.08 -1.75 -5.09
C ASP A 252 -13.51 -2.21 -5.38
N ALA A 253 -13.77 -2.72 -6.58
CA ALA A 253 -15.07 -3.29 -6.94
C ALA A 253 -15.41 -4.52 -6.06
N PHE A 254 -14.42 -5.35 -5.73
CA PHE A 254 -14.60 -6.52 -4.89
C PHE A 254 -14.90 -6.16 -3.44
N LEU A 255 -14.18 -5.17 -2.89
CA LEU A 255 -14.37 -4.68 -1.52
C LEU A 255 -15.69 -3.89 -1.37
N SER A 256 -16.14 -3.20 -2.43
CA SER A 256 -17.40 -2.44 -2.43
C SER A 256 -18.64 -3.25 -2.83
N ALA A 257 -18.48 -4.50 -3.28
CA ALA A 257 -19.59 -5.33 -3.73
C ALA A 257 -20.53 -5.69 -2.56
N SER A 258 -21.78 -5.21 -2.62
CA SER A 258 -22.81 -5.50 -1.62
C SER A 258 -23.49 -6.87 -1.78
N ASN A 259 -23.29 -7.55 -2.91
CA ASN A 259 -23.92 -8.82 -3.23
C ASN A 259 -22.88 -9.94 -3.39
N THR A 260 -23.04 -11.02 -2.62
CA THR A 260 -22.17 -12.21 -2.63
C THR A 260 -22.03 -12.87 -4.01
N ARG A 261 -23.07 -12.82 -4.85
CA ARG A 261 -22.99 -13.32 -6.23
C ARG A 261 -22.06 -12.46 -7.09
N ALA A 262 -22.17 -11.13 -7.00
CA ALA A 262 -21.30 -10.21 -7.73
C ALA A 262 -19.85 -10.33 -7.23
N GLN A 263 -19.67 -10.40 -5.91
CA GLN A 263 -18.37 -10.62 -5.28
C GLN A 263 -17.73 -11.95 -5.73
N GLY A 264 -18.52 -13.02 -5.90
CA GLY A 264 -18.05 -14.30 -6.44
C GLY A 264 -17.60 -14.22 -7.91
N PHE A 265 -18.29 -13.45 -8.76
CA PHE A 265 -17.83 -13.20 -10.14
C PHE A 265 -16.55 -12.39 -10.20
N LEU A 266 -16.41 -11.38 -9.34
CA LEU A 266 -15.20 -10.58 -9.21
C LEU A 266 -14.02 -11.42 -8.72
N ALA A 267 -14.23 -12.28 -7.71
CA ALA A 267 -13.26 -13.25 -7.24
C ALA A 267 -12.80 -14.20 -8.37
N TYR A 268 -13.75 -14.71 -9.15
CA TYR A 268 -13.44 -15.52 -10.33
C TYR A 268 -12.61 -14.74 -11.36
N ALA A 269 -12.96 -13.50 -11.66
CA ALA A 269 -12.20 -12.67 -12.60
C ALA A 269 -10.77 -12.42 -12.09
N MET A 270 -10.59 -12.00 -10.84
CA MET A 270 -9.29 -11.79 -10.22
C MET A 270 -8.43 -13.06 -10.27
N GLN A 271 -8.97 -14.22 -9.89
CA GLN A 271 -8.28 -15.50 -9.97
C GLN A 271 -7.80 -15.82 -11.40
N ASN A 272 -8.66 -15.66 -12.42
CA ASN A 272 -8.30 -16.01 -13.79
C ASN A 272 -7.26 -15.04 -14.37
N LEU A 273 -7.33 -13.76 -14.04
CA LEU A 273 -6.33 -12.79 -14.46
C LEU A 273 -4.96 -13.07 -13.83
N LEU A 274 -4.92 -13.38 -12.52
CA LEU A 274 -3.68 -13.78 -11.84
C LEU A 274 -3.06 -15.04 -12.46
N ARG A 275 -3.90 -16.03 -12.82
CA ARG A 275 -3.46 -17.25 -13.52
C ARG A 275 -2.98 -16.97 -14.94
N PHE A 276 -3.69 -16.14 -15.68
CA PHE A 276 -3.34 -15.75 -17.05
C PHE A 276 -1.95 -15.09 -17.09
N CYS A 277 -1.67 -14.22 -16.12
CA CYS A 277 -0.36 -13.58 -15.96
C CYS A 277 0.73 -14.50 -15.40
N SER A 278 0.40 -15.73 -15.00
CA SER A 278 1.27 -16.68 -14.29
C SER A 278 1.82 -16.15 -12.97
N LEU A 279 1.09 -15.23 -12.32
CA LEU A 279 1.46 -14.68 -11.01
C LEU A 279 1.28 -15.71 -9.89
N ASN A 280 0.33 -16.64 -10.06
CA ASN A 280 0.15 -17.76 -9.14
C ASN A 280 1.43 -18.58 -8.98
N SER A 281 2.12 -18.94 -10.08
CA SER A 281 3.38 -19.67 -10.01
C SER A 281 4.55 -18.79 -9.53
N ALA A 282 4.64 -17.55 -10.01
CA ALA A 282 5.72 -16.63 -9.63
C ALA A 282 5.74 -16.35 -8.12
N VAL A 283 4.56 -16.13 -7.52
CA VAL A 283 4.44 -15.80 -6.09
C VAL A 283 4.50 -17.05 -5.20
N THR A 284 3.91 -18.18 -5.62
CA THR A 284 3.84 -19.38 -4.74
C THR A 284 5.03 -20.32 -4.86
N GLN A 285 5.73 -20.35 -5.99
CA GLN A 285 6.79 -21.34 -6.26
C GLN A 285 8.20 -20.75 -6.31
N ARG A 286 8.39 -19.43 -6.05
CA ARG A 286 9.69 -18.68 -6.11
C ARG A 286 10.70 -19.38 -7.05
N SER A 287 10.34 -19.49 -8.32
CA SER A 287 11.14 -20.24 -9.29
C SER A 287 12.43 -19.45 -9.56
N ARG A 288 13.61 -20.08 -9.46
CA ARG A 288 14.93 -19.44 -9.67
C ARG A 288 15.22 -19.11 -11.15
N GLY A 289 14.29 -18.45 -11.84
CA GLY A 289 14.43 -18.05 -13.24
C GLY A 289 14.18 -16.55 -13.40
N VAL A 290 14.99 -15.89 -14.22
CA VAL A 290 15.01 -14.43 -14.42
C VAL A 290 13.63 -13.82 -14.70
N GLN A 291 12.76 -14.50 -15.47
CA GLN A 291 11.39 -14.02 -15.73
C GLN A 291 10.42 -14.20 -14.54
N SER A 292 10.64 -15.20 -13.69
CA SER A 292 9.87 -15.35 -12.45
C SER A 292 10.23 -14.23 -11.47
N ASP A 293 11.50 -13.82 -11.49
CA ASP A 293 11.97 -12.70 -10.66
C ASP A 293 11.35 -11.39 -11.12
N GLU A 294 11.29 -11.08 -12.42
CA GLU A 294 10.66 -9.84 -12.92
C GLU A 294 9.17 -9.75 -12.58
N LYS A 295 8.41 -10.83 -12.81
CA LYS A 295 6.97 -10.87 -12.45
C LYS A 295 6.74 -10.74 -10.95
N TYR A 296 7.63 -11.31 -10.14
CA TYR A 296 7.59 -11.19 -8.69
C TYR A 296 7.92 -9.76 -8.23
N GLN A 297 8.89 -9.10 -8.85
CA GLN A 297 9.19 -7.68 -8.59
C GLN A 297 7.98 -6.79 -8.89
N ARG A 298 7.35 -6.96 -10.06
CA ARG A 298 6.11 -6.23 -10.40
C ARG A 298 4.94 -6.54 -9.47
N TRP A 299 4.88 -7.76 -8.92
CA TRP A 299 3.92 -8.08 -7.86
C TRP A 299 4.21 -7.32 -6.57
N LEU A 300 5.47 -7.18 -6.17
CA LEU A 300 5.89 -6.39 -5.00
C LEU A 300 5.65 -4.89 -5.19
N GLU A 301 5.62 -4.38 -6.42
CA GLU A 301 5.25 -2.99 -6.73
C GLU A 301 3.77 -2.67 -6.45
N LEU A 302 2.88 -3.67 -6.43
CA LEU A 302 1.47 -3.46 -6.10
C LEU A 302 1.32 -3.01 -4.63
N PRO A 303 0.38 -2.11 -4.29
CA PRO A 303 0.09 -1.73 -2.90
C PRO A 303 -0.17 -2.95 -1.99
N GLU A 304 0.32 -2.93 -0.76
CA GLU A 304 0.21 -4.02 0.20
C GLU A 304 -1.25 -4.42 0.44
N ALA A 305 -2.16 -3.44 0.55
CA ALA A 305 -3.60 -3.70 0.70
C ALA A 305 -4.17 -4.49 -0.51
N VAL A 306 -3.72 -4.14 -1.71
CA VAL A 306 -4.10 -4.82 -2.96
C VAL A 306 -3.52 -6.23 -2.97
N ARG A 307 -2.24 -6.41 -2.65
CA ARG A 307 -1.60 -7.74 -2.55
C ARG A 307 -2.30 -8.61 -1.52
N ASN A 308 -2.57 -8.09 -0.32
CA ASN A 308 -3.27 -8.82 0.74
C ASN A 308 -4.67 -9.28 0.31
N THR A 309 -5.38 -8.46 -0.48
CA THR A 309 -6.67 -8.83 -1.06
C THR A 309 -6.52 -9.88 -2.16
N LEU A 310 -5.47 -9.79 -2.98
CA LEU A 310 -5.26 -10.67 -4.14
C LEU A 310 -4.66 -12.04 -3.78
N THR A 311 -3.84 -12.13 -2.73
CA THR A 311 -3.11 -13.35 -2.35
C THR A 311 -4.00 -14.58 -2.20
N PRO A 312 -5.18 -14.52 -1.52
CA PRO A 312 -6.08 -15.67 -1.44
C PRO A 312 -6.49 -16.21 -2.81
N PHE A 313 -6.54 -15.35 -3.83
CA PHE A 313 -6.97 -15.74 -5.18
C PHE A 313 -5.90 -16.46 -6.00
N LEU A 314 -4.62 -16.41 -5.59
CA LEU A 314 -3.52 -17.11 -6.27
C LEU A 314 -3.72 -18.63 -6.29
N THR A 315 -4.28 -19.19 -5.20
CA THR A 315 -4.50 -20.64 -5.02
C THR A 315 -5.98 -21.02 -4.99
N SER A 316 -6.88 -20.04 -4.99
CA SER A 316 -8.33 -20.26 -5.00
C SER A 316 -8.81 -21.07 -6.22
N LYS A 317 -10.01 -21.65 -6.10
CA LYS A 317 -10.66 -22.48 -7.14
C LYS A 317 -12.11 -22.03 -7.40
N TYR A 318 -12.34 -20.73 -7.51
CA TYR A 318 -13.60 -20.19 -8.01
C TYR A 318 -13.89 -20.76 -9.40
N THR A 319 -15.12 -21.21 -9.58
CA THR A 319 -15.68 -21.67 -10.84
C THR A 319 -17.02 -20.98 -11.05
N VAL A 320 -17.33 -20.65 -12.30
CA VAL A 320 -18.63 -20.14 -12.68
C VAL A 320 -19.37 -21.27 -13.37
N THR A 321 -20.39 -21.81 -12.72
CA THR A 321 -21.35 -22.70 -13.36
C THR A 321 -22.31 -21.85 -14.20
N VAL A 322 -22.01 -21.74 -15.49
CA VAL A 322 -22.97 -21.21 -16.46
C VAL A 322 -24.08 -22.26 -16.59
N GLY A 323 -25.11 -22.17 -15.75
CA GLY A 323 -26.32 -22.96 -15.93
C GLY A 323 -26.81 -22.74 -17.36
N ALA A 324 -27.03 -23.83 -18.11
CA ALA A 324 -27.26 -23.83 -19.55
C ALA A 324 -28.20 -22.69 -20.00
N VAL A 325 -27.61 -21.58 -20.43
CA VAL A 325 -28.35 -20.49 -21.05
C VAL A 325 -28.53 -20.86 -22.51
N SER A 326 -29.43 -21.81 -22.76
CA SER A 326 -29.84 -22.15 -24.12
C SER A 326 -30.64 -21.00 -24.72
N SER A 327 -30.14 -20.48 -25.84
CA SER A 327 -30.77 -19.69 -26.90
C SER A 327 -31.43 -18.32 -26.60
N ARG A 328 -31.90 -18.01 -25.38
CA ARG A 328 -32.63 -16.75 -25.11
C ARG A 328 -31.74 -15.53 -24.91
N PHE A 329 -30.58 -15.67 -24.29
CA PHE A 329 -29.70 -14.52 -24.05
C PHE A 329 -28.98 -14.06 -25.33
N ALA A 330 -28.68 -14.95 -26.27
CA ALA A 330 -28.03 -14.56 -27.54
C ALA A 330 -28.92 -13.63 -28.40
N THR A 331 -30.24 -13.82 -28.35
CA THR A 331 -31.22 -12.96 -29.04
C THR A 331 -31.41 -11.63 -28.31
N GLU A 332 -31.35 -11.64 -26.98
CA GLU A 332 -31.51 -10.44 -26.16
C GLU A 332 -30.24 -9.56 -26.16
N TRP A 333 -29.05 -10.17 -26.19
CA TRP A 333 -27.76 -9.48 -26.36
C TRP A 333 -27.66 -8.84 -27.75
N LYS A 334 -28.09 -9.54 -28.81
CA LYS A 334 -28.17 -8.97 -30.18
C LYS A 334 -29.18 -7.81 -30.28
N ARG A 335 -30.31 -7.87 -29.56
CA ARG A 335 -31.28 -6.75 -29.48
C ARG A 335 -30.72 -5.56 -28.71
N ARG A 336 -29.99 -5.78 -27.61
CA ARG A 336 -29.36 -4.71 -26.83
C ARG A 336 -28.20 -4.05 -27.57
N GLN A 337 -27.36 -4.82 -28.26
CA GLN A 337 -26.32 -4.29 -29.16
C GLN A 337 -26.91 -3.45 -30.30
N ARG A 338 -28.05 -3.86 -30.90
CA ARG A 338 -28.76 -3.03 -31.89
C ARG A 338 -29.31 -1.73 -31.28
N LYS A 339 -29.88 -1.76 -30.08
CA LYS A 339 -30.34 -0.55 -29.39
C LYS A 339 -29.19 0.42 -29.10
N VAL A 340 -28.06 -0.06 -28.58
CA VAL A 340 -26.88 0.78 -28.30
C VAL A 340 -26.27 1.34 -29.59
N ARG A 341 -26.26 0.56 -30.69
CA ARG A 341 -25.78 1.02 -31.99
C ARG A 341 -26.70 2.07 -32.63
N ILE A 342 -28.03 1.93 -32.49
CA ILE A 342 -29.00 2.94 -32.93
C ILE A 342 -28.86 4.21 -32.10
N GLN A 343 -28.64 4.09 -30.78
CA GLN A 343 -28.47 5.22 -29.88
C GLN A 343 -27.16 5.98 -30.14
N ARG A 344 -26.07 5.30 -30.52
CA ARG A 344 -24.83 5.93 -31.04
C ARG A 344 -25.01 6.62 -32.38
N LEU A 345 -25.83 6.08 -33.27
CA LEU A 345 -26.11 6.71 -34.57
C LEU A 345 -27.01 7.95 -34.41
N GLN A 346 -27.92 7.95 -33.44
CA GLN A 346 -28.75 9.10 -33.08
C GLN A 346 -27.93 10.19 -32.36
N SER A 347 -26.97 9.83 -31.51
CA SER A 347 -26.05 10.78 -30.86
C SER A 347 -24.96 11.33 -31.78
N HIS A 348 -24.78 10.79 -32.99
CA HIS A 348 -23.92 11.39 -34.02
C HIS A 348 -24.64 12.46 -34.86
N HIS A 349 -25.97 12.59 -34.72
CA HIS A 349 -26.77 13.61 -35.40
C HIS A 349 -27.09 14.84 -34.53
N GLN A 350 -26.76 14.81 -33.24
CA GLN A 350 -26.84 15.96 -32.33
C GLN A 350 -25.54 16.01 -31.54
N GLY A 351 -24.91 17.19 -31.52
CA GLY A 351 -23.50 17.39 -31.21
C GLY A 351 -23.02 16.96 -29.81
N ALA A 352 -21.69 17.01 -29.72
CA ALA A 352 -20.82 16.72 -28.58
C ALA A 352 -21.39 17.05 -27.18
N GLY A 353 -21.27 16.08 -26.26
CA GLY A 353 -21.42 16.29 -24.83
C GLY A 353 -21.73 14.99 -24.07
N TYR A 354 -20.94 14.72 -23.03
CA TYR A 354 -21.13 13.68 -21.99
C TYR A 354 -20.75 12.23 -22.32
N PHE A 355 -19.51 11.89 -21.95
CA PHE A 355 -18.99 10.53 -21.83
C PHE A 355 -18.73 10.21 -20.34
N ASP A 356 -19.72 10.39 -19.46
CA ASP A 356 -19.53 10.15 -18.01
C ASP A 356 -20.68 9.38 -17.32
N SER A 357 -21.64 8.85 -18.09
CA SER A 357 -22.82 8.17 -17.55
C SER A 357 -22.88 6.65 -17.83
N PHE A 358 -21.88 6.09 -18.52
CA PHE A 358 -21.95 4.71 -19.01
C PHE A 358 -21.62 3.65 -17.93
N VAL A 359 -20.77 3.99 -16.95
CA VAL A 359 -20.37 3.06 -15.88
C VAL A 359 -21.43 2.97 -14.79
N SER A 360 -22.08 4.07 -14.40
CA SER A 360 -23.12 4.08 -13.36
C SER A 360 -24.41 3.34 -13.77
N SER A 361 -24.71 3.30 -15.07
CA SER A 361 -25.94 2.68 -15.60
C SER A 361 -25.88 1.15 -15.65
N SER A 362 -24.68 0.57 -15.77
CA SER A 362 -24.52 -0.89 -15.90
C SER A 362 -24.62 -1.61 -14.54
N ILE A 363 -24.34 -0.91 -13.44
CA ILE A 363 -24.41 -1.47 -12.07
C ILE A 363 -25.86 -1.45 -11.53
N ARG A 364 -26.71 -0.51 -12.00
CA ARG A 364 -28.09 -0.35 -11.51
C ARG A 364 -29.12 -1.32 -12.12
N CYS A 365 -28.73 -2.22 -13.01
CA CYS A 365 -29.65 -3.15 -13.71
C CYS A 365 -29.62 -4.61 -13.23
N LEU A 366 -29.02 -4.89 -12.06
CA LEU A 366 -28.95 -6.23 -11.47
C LEU A 366 -29.94 -6.48 -10.31
N GLU A 367 -30.88 -5.56 -10.04
CA GLU A 367 -32.00 -5.84 -9.14
C GLU A 367 -33.09 -6.67 -9.86
N PRO A 368 -33.50 -7.83 -9.33
CA PRO A 368 -34.72 -8.48 -9.78
C PRO A 368 -35.91 -7.67 -9.26
N ARG A 369 -36.71 -7.10 -10.18
CA ARG A 369 -38.04 -6.54 -9.84
C ARG A 369 -38.86 -7.64 -9.15
N GLY A 370 -39.11 -7.46 -7.86
CA GLY A 370 -40.08 -8.26 -7.11
C GLY A 370 -41.44 -8.21 -7.80
N ARG A 371 -42.04 -9.39 -8.01
CA ARG A 371 -43.41 -9.50 -8.50
C ARG A 371 -44.33 -8.87 -7.47
N GLY A 372 -45.14 -7.90 -7.91
CA GLY A 372 -46.34 -7.52 -7.19
C GLY A 372 -47.25 -8.74 -7.04
N HIS A 373 -47.77 -8.95 -5.84
CA HIS A 373 -49.01 -9.67 -5.62
C HIS A 373 -50.03 -8.65 -5.12
N SER A 374 -51.00 -8.39 -5.99
CA SER A 374 -52.33 -7.94 -5.62
C SER A 374 -53.10 -9.18 -5.17
N GLY A 375 -53.77 -9.09 -4.02
CA GLY A 375 -54.54 -10.15 -3.39
C GLY A 375 -54.61 -9.92 -1.91
#